data_AF-A0A0D3ACQ0-F1
#
_entry.id   AF-A0A0D3ACQ0-F1
#
_cell.length_a   1.000
_cell.length_b   1.000
_cell.length_c   1.000
_cell.angle_alpha   90.00
_cell.angle_beta   90.00
_cell.angle_gamma   90.00
#
_symmetry.space_group_name_H-M   'P 1'
#
loop_
_entity.id
_entity.type
_entity.pdbx_description
1 polymer ?
#
loop_
_entity_poly.entity_id
_entity_poly.type
_entity_poly.pdbx_seq_one_letter_code
_entity_poly.pdbx_strand_id
1 'polypeptide(L)'
;MQVFQECQTRDAAGNTFELSMIRQKGIGAYICWIWQKVSSVNERGFQRFLDNVQYKSNGILCYERVFGQGFVSTGGIETTKEFVEKMYLKPGQRVLDVGCGIGGGDFYMSQEYDVHVVGIDLSVNMISFSLERAIGLNCSVEYCNK
;
A
#
# COMPACT_ATOMS: atom_id res chain seq x y z
N MET A 1 -1.67 -10.90 -9.77
CA MET A 1 -0.26 -11.05 -10.19
C MET A 1 0.60 -10.77 -8.96
N GLN A 2 1.35 -11.74 -8.41
CA GLN A 2 2.23 -11.46 -7.25
C GLN A 2 3.42 -10.65 -7.77
N VAL A 3 3.37 -9.33 -7.57
CA VAL A 3 4.41 -8.39 -8.04
C VAL A 3 5.70 -8.53 -7.21
N PHE A 4 5.58 -9.04 -5.98
CA PHE A 4 6.67 -9.20 -5.03
C PHE A 4 7.10 -10.67 -4.98
N GLN A 5 8.05 -11.05 -5.82
CA GLN A 5 8.84 -12.25 -5.57
C GLN A 5 10.07 -11.81 -4.76
N GLU A 6 10.16 -12.20 -3.48
CA GLU A 6 11.31 -11.90 -2.62
C GLU A 6 12.60 -12.46 -3.27
N CYS A 7 13.36 -11.59 -3.96
CA CYS A 7 14.68 -11.95 -4.47
C CYS A 7 15.70 -11.68 -3.37
N GLN A 8 15.89 -12.64 -2.47
CA GLN A 8 16.95 -12.59 -1.46
C GLN A 8 18.27 -13.00 -2.12
N THR A 9 19.21 -12.06 -2.20
CA THR A 9 20.56 -12.33 -2.72
C THR A 9 21.58 -12.15 -1.61
N ARG A 10 22.52 -13.10 -1.51
CA ARG A 10 23.65 -13.04 -0.57
C ARG A 10 24.89 -12.57 -1.32
N ASP A 11 25.65 -11.64 -0.74
CA ASP A 11 26.99 -11.33 -1.25
C ASP A 11 28.03 -12.32 -0.72
N ALA A 12 29.27 -12.21 -1.23
CA ALA A 12 30.39 -13.03 -0.80
C ALA A 12 30.80 -12.81 0.68
N ALA A 13 30.31 -11.74 1.32
CA ALA A 13 30.56 -11.40 2.72
C ALA A 13 29.43 -11.88 3.67
N GLY A 14 28.38 -12.52 3.13
CA GLY A 14 27.24 -13.03 3.91
C GLY A 14 26.13 -12.00 4.18
N ASN A 15 26.22 -10.79 3.63
CA ASN A 15 25.17 -9.79 3.78
C ASN A 15 23.95 -10.17 2.92
N THR A 16 22.76 -10.03 3.49
CA THR A 16 21.50 -10.29 2.78
C THR A 16 20.95 -8.98 2.23
N PHE A 17 20.53 -9.01 0.97
CA PHE A 17 19.90 -7.87 0.31
C PHE A 17 18.53 -8.26 -0.23
N GLU A 18 17.68 -7.24 -0.33
CA GLU A 18 16.35 -7.35 -0.90
C GLU A 18 16.08 -6.21 -1.88
N LEU A 19 15.10 -6.42 -2.76
CA LEU A 19 14.59 -5.38 -3.63
C LEU A 19 13.44 -4.68 -2.91
N SER A 20 13.64 -3.41 -2.57
CA SER A 20 12.58 -2.52 -2.11
C SER A 20 12.06 -1.72 -3.29
N MET A 21 10.74 -1.65 -3.44
CA MET A 21 10.12 -0.83 -4.46
C MET A 21 10.23 0.64 -4.08
N ILE A 22 10.83 1.44 -4.95
CA ILE A 22 10.93 2.90 -4.75
C ILE A 22 9.69 3.59 -5.32
N ARG A 23 9.25 3.14 -6.50
CA ARG A 23 8.22 3.84 -7.27
C ARG A 23 7.53 2.92 -8.27
N GLN A 24 6.22 3.05 -8.37
CA GLN A 24 5.43 2.57 -9.48
C GLN A 24 4.93 3.76 -10.30
N LYS A 25 4.96 3.65 -11.63
CA LYS A 25 4.42 4.66 -12.52
C LYS A 25 3.60 4.02 -13.63
N GLY A 26 2.34 4.43 -13.77
CA GLY A 26 1.51 4.15 -14.94
C GLY A 26 1.84 5.08 -16.11
N ILE A 27 2.04 4.54 -17.31
CA ILE A 27 2.24 5.28 -18.56
C ILE A 27 1.28 4.69 -19.60
N GLY A 28 0.08 5.26 -19.69
CA GLY A 28 -1.00 4.70 -20.52
C GLY A 28 -1.41 3.31 -20.04
N ALA A 29 -1.28 2.30 -20.92
CA ALA A 29 -1.56 0.90 -20.58
C ALA A 29 -0.38 0.16 -19.92
N TYR A 30 0.78 0.81 -19.78
CA TYR A 30 1.98 0.19 -19.23
C TYR A 30 2.20 0.58 -17.78
N ILE A 31 2.71 -0.37 -16.98
CA ILE A 31 3.08 -0.16 -15.58
C ILE A 31 4.59 -0.37 -15.48
N CYS A 32 5.30 0.64 -15.02
CA CYS A 32 6.74 0.56 -14.76
C CYS A 32 7.01 0.53 -13.27
N TRP A 33 7.93 -0.33 -12.86
CA TRP A 33 8.34 -0.50 -11.47
C TRP A 33 9.83 -0.21 -11.33
N ILE A 34 10.18 0.63 -10.36
CA ILE A 34 11.57 0.94 -10.02
C ILE A 34 11.86 0.31 -8.66
N TRP A 35 12.86 -0.57 -8.64
CA TRP A 35 13.31 -1.29 -7.45
C TRP A 35 14.73 -0.88 -7.10
N GLN A 36 15.00 -0.71 -5.80
CA GLN A 36 16.34 -0.51 -5.27
C GLN A 36 16.76 -1.73 -4.47
N LYS A 37 17.99 -2.19 -4.70
CA LYS A 37 18.64 -3.14 -3.80
C LYS A 37 18.95 -2.44 -2.48
N VAL A 38 18.38 -2.93 -1.39
CA VAL A 38 18.60 -2.42 -0.03
C VAL A 38 19.12 -3.54 0.87
N SER A 39 19.88 -3.19 1.91
CA SER A 39 20.34 -4.14 2.92
C SER A 39 19.15 -4.66 3.72
N SER A 40 18.97 -5.98 3.76
CA SER A 40 17.92 -6.63 4.53
C SER A 40 18.46 -6.91 5.94
N VAL A 41 18.19 -5.99 6.87
CA VAL A 41 18.66 -6.05 8.27
C VAL A 41 17.57 -6.57 9.22
N ASN A 42 16.29 -6.48 8.82
CA ASN A 42 15.15 -6.78 9.68
C ASN A 42 14.63 -8.22 9.52
N GLU A 43 14.21 -8.82 10.64
CA GLU A 43 13.49 -10.09 10.65
C GLU A 43 12.06 -9.91 10.11
N ARG A 44 11.81 -10.41 8.89
CA ARG A 44 10.48 -10.38 8.24
C ARG A 44 9.46 -11.40 8.79
N GLY A 45 9.69 -11.93 9.99
CA GLY A 45 8.80 -12.95 10.58
C GLY A 45 7.36 -12.44 10.71
N PHE A 46 7.19 -11.21 11.18
CA PHE A 46 5.88 -10.62 11.39
C PHE A 46 5.17 -10.25 10.08
N GLN A 47 5.89 -9.69 9.09
CA GLN A 47 5.35 -9.48 7.74
C GLN A 47 4.83 -10.78 7.13
N ARG A 48 5.64 -11.85 7.17
CA ARG A 48 5.25 -13.16 6.65
C ARG A 48 4.05 -13.73 7.39
N PHE A 49 3.95 -13.52 8.71
CA PHE A 49 2.76 -13.89 9.47
C PHE A 49 1.52 -13.15 8.97
N LEU A 50 1.59 -11.83 8.76
CA LEU A 50 0.48 -11.05 8.22
C LEU A 50 0.06 -11.57 6.84
N ASP A 51 0.99 -11.70 5.89
CA ASP A 51 0.70 -12.11 4.52
C ASP A 51 0.22 -13.55 4.39
N ASN A 52 0.59 -14.44 5.33
CA ASN A 52 0.26 -15.86 5.30
C ASN A 52 -0.76 -16.28 6.36
N VAL A 53 -1.38 -15.36 7.10
CA VAL A 53 -2.43 -15.69 8.08
C VAL A 53 -3.62 -14.75 7.91
N GLN A 54 -3.54 -13.55 8.48
CA GLN A 54 -4.69 -12.63 8.55
C GLN A 54 -4.96 -11.91 7.23
N TYR A 55 -3.89 -11.52 6.51
CA TYR A 55 -3.95 -10.72 5.29
C TYR A 55 -3.49 -11.50 4.07
N LYS A 56 -3.87 -12.78 3.99
CA LYS A 56 -3.85 -13.51 2.71
C LYS A 56 -4.76 -12.81 1.71
N SER A 57 -4.42 -12.85 0.43
CA SER A 57 -5.20 -12.14 -0.61
C SER A 57 -6.69 -12.49 -0.61
N ASN A 58 -7.06 -13.76 -0.38
CA ASN A 58 -8.47 -14.15 -0.26
C ASN A 58 -9.15 -13.60 0.99
N GLY A 59 -8.44 -13.57 2.13
CA GLY A 59 -8.93 -12.97 3.37
C GLY A 59 -9.17 -11.47 3.22
N ILE A 60 -8.24 -10.76 2.56
CA ILE A 60 -8.39 -9.34 2.21
C ILE A 60 -9.65 -9.10 1.38
N LEU A 61 -9.88 -9.89 0.32
CA LEU A 61 -11.06 -9.76 -0.52
C LEU A 61 -12.36 -10.10 0.23
N CYS A 62 -12.32 -11.07 1.15
CA CYS A 62 -13.45 -11.35 2.04
C CYS A 62 -13.75 -10.17 2.97
N TYR A 63 -12.72 -9.53 3.55
CA TYR A 63 -12.89 -8.34 4.37
C TYR A 63 -13.47 -7.18 3.57
N GLU A 64 -12.95 -6.91 2.38
CA GLU A 64 -13.49 -5.89 1.49
C GLU A 64 -14.96 -6.14 1.15
N ARG A 65 -15.35 -7.39 0.93
CA ARG A 65 -16.74 -7.74 0.68
C ARG A 65 -17.66 -7.43 1.86
N VAL A 66 -17.15 -7.51 3.09
CA VAL A 66 -17.90 -7.23 4.32
C VAL A 66 -17.92 -5.74 4.66
N PHE A 67 -16.77 -5.07 4.55
CA PHE A 67 -16.60 -3.69 4.99
C PHE A 67 -16.89 -2.63 3.92
N GLY A 68 -16.89 -3.03 2.64
CA GLY A 68 -17.11 -2.14 1.52
C GLY A 68 -15.87 -2.02 0.62
N GLN A 69 -16.12 -1.69 -0.64
CA GLN A 69 -15.09 -1.57 -1.66
C GLN A 69 -13.98 -0.59 -1.23
N GLY A 70 -12.73 -1.05 -1.26
CA GLY A 70 -11.56 -0.27 -0.86
C GLY A 70 -11.20 -0.36 0.62
N PHE A 71 -11.99 -1.03 1.46
CA PHE A 71 -11.80 -1.01 2.92
C PHE A 71 -11.64 -2.41 3.51
N VAL A 72 -10.73 -2.54 4.47
CA VAL A 72 -10.49 -3.76 5.25
C VAL A 72 -10.72 -3.54 6.75
N SER A 73 -11.46 -2.48 7.06
CA SER A 73 -11.72 -1.99 8.41
C SER A 73 -13.19 -1.58 8.58
N THR A 74 -13.65 -1.59 9.82
CA THR A 74 -15.04 -1.32 10.19
C THR A 74 -15.53 0.06 9.71
N GLY A 75 -16.74 0.08 9.18
CA GLY A 75 -17.47 1.31 8.81
C GLY A 75 -17.14 1.88 7.43
N GLY A 76 -16.17 1.27 6.72
CA GLY A 76 -15.94 1.55 5.30
C GLY A 76 -15.75 3.03 4.97
N ILE A 77 -16.44 3.47 3.92
CA ILE A 77 -16.34 4.85 3.43
C ILE A 77 -17.05 5.85 4.38
N GLU A 78 -18.11 5.43 5.06
CA GLU A 78 -18.91 6.29 5.93
C GLU A 78 -18.09 6.79 7.12
N THR A 79 -17.41 5.90 7.84
CA THR A 79 -16.53 6.29 8.97
C THR A 79 -15.30 7.06 8.49
N THR A 80 -14.75 6.68 7.33
CA THR A 80 -13.63 7.40 6.72
C THR A 80 -14.00 8.86 6.46
N LYS A 81 -15.18 9.14 5.90
CA LYS A 81 -15.67 10.51 5.69
C LYS A 81 -15.75 11.29 7.00
N GLU A 82 -16.33 10.70 8.04
CA GLU A 82 -16.47 11.35 9.34
C GLU A 82 -15.12 11.73 9.97
N PHE A 83 -14.11 10.86 9.86
CA PHE A 83 -12.79 11.13 10.43
C PHE A 83 -11.99 12.13 9.61
N VAL A 84 -12.04 12.02 8.28
CA VAL A 84 -11.30 12.94 7.39
C VAL A 84 -11.86 14.36 7.47
N GLU A 85 -13.18 14.53 7.61
CA GLU A 85 -13.80 15.85 7.79
C GLU A 85 -13.22 16.59 9.01
N LYS A 86 -12.90 15.87 10.09
CA LYS A 86 -12.30 16.43 11.31
C LYS A 86 -10.83 16.83 11.15
N MET A 87 -10.17 16.43 10.06
CA MET A 87 -8.77 16.79 9.78
C MET A 87 -8.64 18.15 9.10
N TYR A 88 -9.74 18.72 8.58
CA TYR A 88 -9.75 20.02 7.89
C TYR A 88 -8.68 20.12 6.79
N LEU A 89 -8.56 19.06 5.98
CA LEU A 89 -7.58 18.98 4.91
C LEU A 89 -7.77 20.08 3.87
N LYS A 90 -6.66 20.56 3.33
CA LYS A 90 -6.62 21.60 2.29
C LYS A 90 -5.83 21.10 1.08
N PRO A 91 -6.21 21.55 -0.13
CA PRO A 91 -5.46 21.25 -1.36
C PRO A 91 -3.96 21.49 -1.22
N GLY A 92 -3.16 20.56 -1.74
CA GLY A 92 -1.71 20.58 -1.71
C GLY A 92 -1.05 20.12 -0.40
N GLN A 93 -1.81 19.79 0.64
CA GLN A 93 -1.26 19.21 1.86
C GLN A 93 -0.77 17.76 1.64
N ARG A 94 0.07 17.28 2.57
CA ARG A 94 0.59 15.91 2.56
C ARG A 94 0.07 15.14 3.77
N VAL A 95 -0.39 13.92 3.54
CA VAL A 95 -0.92 13.01 4.57
C VAL A 95 -0.07 11.74 4.60
N LEU A 96 0.22 11.23 5.79
CA LEU A 96 0.83 9.91 6.00
C LEU A 96 -0.25 8.98 6.56
N ASP A 97 -0.58 7.92 5.82
CA ASP A 97 -1.47 6.86 6.30
C ASP A 97 -0.63 5.64 6.75
N VAL A 98 -0.79 5.25 8.01
CA VAL A 98 -0.05 4.15 8.64
C VAL A 98 -0.98 2.96 8.82
N GLY A 99 -0.75 1.90 8.04
CA GLY A 99 -1.69 0.79 7.89
C GLY A 99 -2.73 1.08 6.82
N CYS A 100 -2.29 1.61 5.67
CA CYS A 100 -3.16 2.08 4.59
C CYS A 100 -3.99 0.96 3.91
N GLY A 101 -3.64 -0.31 4.15
CA GLY A 101 -4.36 -1.45 3.60
C GLY A 101 -4.43 -1.43 2.08
N ILE A 102 -5.64 -1.59 1.52
CA ILE A 102 -5.87 -1.64 0.07
C ILE A 102 -6.19 -0.27 -0.57
N GLY A 103 -6.00 0.83 0.17
CA GLY A 103 -5.94 2.19 -0.38
C GLY A 103 -7.23 3.00 -0.42
N GLY A 104 -8.37 2.47 0.06
CA GLY A 104 -9.67 3.14 -0.08
C GLY A 104 -9.72 4.54 0.56
N GLY A 105 -9.15 4.69 1.75
CA GLY A 105 -9.05 5.99 2.44
C GLY A 105 -8.12 6.96 1.73
N ASP A 106 -6.98 6.48 1.24
CA ASP A 106 -5.99 7.30 0.53
C ASP A 106 -6.55 7.89 -0.76
N PHE A 107 -7.23 7.06 -1.55
CA PHE A 107 -7.88 7.50 -2.79
C PHE A 107 -8.97 8.54 -2.49
N TYR A 108 -9.79 8.30 -1.46
CA TYR A 108 -10.82 9.24 -1.03
C TYR A 108 -10.21 10.60 -0.62
N MET A 109 -9.20 10.59 0.26
CA MET A 109 -8.53 11.81 0.71
C MET A 109 -7.93 12.58 -0.48
N SER A 110 -7.20 11.88 -1.36
CA SER A 110 -6.54 12.54 -2.48
C SER A 110 -7.52 13.13 -3.50
N GLN A 111 -8.61 12.42 -3.81
CA GLN A 111 -9.59 12.88 -4.79
C GLN A 111 -10.52 13.98 -4.26
N GLU A 112 -10.95 13.88 -3.01
CA GLU A 112 -11.92 14.82 -2.43
C GLU A 112 -11.26 16.11 -1.93
N TYR A 113 -10.04 16.02 -1.39
CA TYR A 113 -9.36 17.16 -0.74
C TYR A 113 -8.12 17.66 -1.48
N ASP A 114 -7.79 17.07 -2.64
CA ASP A 114 -6.60 17.41 -3.46
C ASP A 114 -5.29 17.38 -2.64
N VAL A 115 -5.19 16.39 -1.75
CA VAL A 115 -3.99 16.14 -0.94
C VAL A 115 -3.11 15.06 -1.57
N HIS A 116 -1.83 15.09 -1.23
CA HIS A 116 -0.89 14.03 -1.54
C HIS A 116 -0.79 13.05 -0.37
N VAL A 117 -1.12 11.78 -0.60
CA VAL A 117 -1.13 10.75 0.45
C VAL A 117 0.05 9.80 0.28
N VAL A 118 0.77 9.56 1.37
CA VAL A 118 1.81 8.53 1.45
C VAL A 118 1.27 7.42 2.34
N GLY A 119 0.93 6.29 1.75
CA GLY A 119 0.44 5.11 2.44
C GLY A 119 1.58 4.14 2.76
N ILE A 120 1.65 3.67 4.01
CA ILE A 120 2.55 2.59 4.41
C ILE A 120 1.77 1.42 4.99
N ASP A 121 2.17 0.20 4.62
CA ASP A 121 1.61 -1.03 5.19
C ASP A 121 2.68 -2.12 5.20
N LEU A 122 2.69 -2.91 6.27
CA LEU A 122 3.64 -4.01 6.45
C LEU A 122 3.29 -5.20 5.56
N SER A 123 2.01 -5.42 5.23
CA SER A 123 1.58 -6.50 4.36
C SER A 123 1.90 -6.22 2.91
N VAL A 124 2.66 -7.13 2.29
CA VAL A 124 2.96 -7.07 0.86
C VAL A 124 1.69 -7.26 0.03
N ASN A 125 0.75 -8.09 0.51
CA ASN A 125 -0.52 -8.31 -0.16
C ASN A 125 -1.38 -7.04 -0.19
N MET A 126 -1.44 -6.28 0.91
CA MET A 126 -2.15 -4.99 0.98
C MET A 126 -1.60 -3.98 -0.01
N ILE A 127 -0.27 -3.76 0.05
CA ILE A 127 0.43 -2.83 -0.85
C ILE A 127 0.25 -3.24 -2.31
N SER A 128 0.29 -4.53 -2.63
CA SER A 128 0.03 -5.01 -3.99
C SER A 128 -1.35 -4.60 -4.51
N PHE A 129 -2.40 -4.69 -3.68
CA PHE A 129 -3.75 -4.28 -4.07
C PHE A 129 -3.88 -2.77 -4.24
N SER A 130 -3.34 -1.97 -3.31
CA SER A 130 -3.41 -0.51 -3.41
C SER A 130 -2.66 0.01 -4.64
N LEU A 131 -1.49 -0.55 -4.93
CA LEU A 131 -0.70 -0.29 -6.12
C LEU A 131 -1.41 -0.68 -7.42
N GLU A 132 -2.07 -1.84 -7.46
CA GLU A 132 -2.85 -2.27 -8.63
C GLU A 132 -4.06 -1.35 -8.88
N ARG A 133 -4.73 -0.91 -7.81
CA ARG A 133 -5.91 -0.04 -7.89
C ARG A 133 -5.57 1.41 -8.20
N ALA A 134 -4.37 1.86 -7.83
CA ALA A 134 -3.89 3.20 -8.16
C ALA A 134 -3.65 3.39 -9.66
N ILE A 135 -3.50 2.31 -10.44
CA ILE A 135 -3.24 2.39 -11.87
C ILE A 135 -4.42 3.06 -12.58
N GLY A 136 -4.12 4.15 -13.29
CA GLY A 136 -5.12 4.87 -14.08
C GLY A 136 -5.98 5.85 -13.26
N LEU A 137 -5.79 5.92 -11.94
CA LEU A 137 -6.41 6.95 -11.12
C LEU A 137 -5.63 8.25 -11.22
N ASN A 138 -6.34 9.36 -11.46
CA ASN A 138 -5.76 10.70 -11.38
C ASN A 138 -5.75 11.19 -9.92
N CYS A 139 -4.98 10.51 -9.07
CA CYS A 139 -4.83 10.85 -7.66
C CYS A 139 -3.35 10.88 -7.26
N SER A 140 -3.02 11.70 -6.25
CA SER A 140 -1.66 11.95 -5.79
C SER A 140 -1.36 11.03 -4.59
N VAL A 141 -1.12 9.75 -4.87
CA VAL A 141 -0.83 8.75 -3.84
C VAL A 141 0.46 7.98 -4.10
N GLU A 142 1.19 7.65 -3.04
CA GLU A 142 2.39 6.81 -3.08
C GLU A 142 2.30 5.73 -1.99
N TYR A 143 2.64 4.48 -2.32
CA TYR A 143 2.59 3.37 -1.38
C TYR A 143 3.98 2.77 -1.16
N CYS A 144 4.29 2.46 0.09
CA CYS A 144 5.54 1.80 0.47
C CYS A 144 5.28 0.63 1.42
N ASN A 145 5.93 -0.50 1.15
CA ASN A 145 6.02 -1.59 2.10
C ASN A 145 7.16 -1.33 3.09
N LYS A 146 6.91 -1.46 4.39
CA LYS A 146 7.87 -1.19 5.47
C LYS A 146 7.89 -2.30 6.49
#